data_AF-F6UZ82-F1
#
_entry.id   AF-F6UZ82-F1
#
_cell.length_a   1.000
_cell.length_b   1.000
_cell.length_c   1.000
_cell.angle_alpha   90.00
_cell.angle_beta   90.00
_cell.angle_gamma   90.00
#
_symmetry.space_group_name_H-M   'P 1'
#
loop_
_entity.id
_entity.type
_entity.pdbx_description
1 polymer ?
#
loop_
_entity_poly.entity_id
_entity_poly.type
_entity_poly.pdbx_seq_one_letter_code
_entity_poly.pdbx_strand_id
1 'polypeptide(L)'
;MLLKPHSHIQVFEGAKDNLPDGDALQAALAIRNLAEGLTADDLLLVLISGGGSALLPAPIPPITLEEKQILTKMLAARGATIQELNTIRKALSQLKGGGLARAAYPAQVVSLILSDIVGDPVDMIASGPTVASDHNVQDCLHILSRYGLRGVLPRSVKTVLSRADSDPRGPPGCGHVLNVVIGSNSLALAEAQRRAEALGYRTLVLSTVVQGWCPPPLHWIDWHQCHGCSRAAPPALL
;
A
#
# COMPACT_ATOMS: atom_id res chain seq x y z
N MET A 1 5.33 20.31 -18.04
CA MET A 1 4.71 18.99 -18.23
C MET A 1 5.68 18.14 -19.03
N LEU A 2 6.10 16.97 -18.53
CA LEU A 2 7.15 16.14 -19.15
C LEU A 2 6.71 15.38 -20.41
N LEU A 3 5.42 15.45 -20.78
CA LEU A 3 4.87 14.73 -21.92
C LEU A 3 4.73 15.61 -23.15
N LYS A 4 5.00 15.01 -24.31
CA LYS A 4 4.80 15.65 -25.61
C LYS A 4 3.29 15.82 -25.89
N PRO A 5 2.89 16.79 -26.74
CA PRO A 5 1.48 17.05 -27.07
C PRO A 5 0.69 15.87 -27.67
N HIS A 6 1.36 14.80 -28.12
CA HIS A 6 0.76 13.60 -28.72
C HIS A 6 1.10 12.33 -27.93
N SER A 7 1.32 12.48 -26.63
CA SER A 7 1.56 11.34 -25.76
C SER A 7 0.34 10.42 -25.70
N HIS A 8 0.56 9.11 -25.82
CA HIS A 8 -0.47 8.10 -25.53
C HIS A 8 -0.74 7.94 -24.02
N ILE A 9 0.04 8.62 -23.18
CA ILE A 9 -0.11 8.63 -21.72
C ILE A 9 -0.95 9.82 -21.30
N GLN A 10 -2.05 9.55 -20.61
CA GLN A 10 -2.85 10.56 -19.92
C GLN A 10 -2.32 10.76 -18.51
N VAL A 11 -2.32 12.00 -18.02
CA VAL A 11 -1.83 12.36 -16.69
C VAL A 11 -2.98 12.90 -15.87
N PHE A 12 -3.10 12.36 -14.67
CA PHE A 12 -4.02 12.82 -13.65
C PHE A 12 -3.21 13.22 -12.41
N GLU A 13 -3.59 14.32 -11.79
CA GLU A 13 -2.99 14.80 -10.55
C GLU A 13 -4.10 14.87 -9.50
N GLY A 14 -3.78 14.44 -8.28
CA GLY A 14 -4.74 14.40 -7.19
C GLY A 14 -4.09 13.87 -5.92
N ALA A 15 -4.93 13.50 -4.97
CA ALA A 15 -4.56 13.10 -3.62
C ALA A 15 -3.74 14.14 -2.84
N LYS A 16 -4.23 15.39 -2.79
CA LYS A 16 -3.58 16.46 -2.04
C LYS A 16 -3.31 16.04 -0.58
N ASP A 17 -2.13 16.39 -0.06
CA ASP A 17 -1.68 16.04 1.30
C ASP A 17 -1.67 14.52 1.59
N ASN A 18 -1.53 13.69 0.54
CA ASN A 18 -1.58 12.23 0.63
C ASN A 18 -2.94 11.70 1.15
N LEU A 19 -4.02 12.44 0.88
CA LEU A 19 -5.39 12.05 1.19
C LEU A 19 -6.18 11.85 -0.10
N PRO A 20 -7.00 10.78 -0.23
CA PRO A 20 -7.89 10.61 -1.38
C PRO A 20 -8.74 11.86 -1.63
N ASP A 21 -8.91 12.27 -2.88
CA ASP A 21 -9.78 13.38 -3.28
C ASP A 21 -10.57 13.05 -4.56
N GLY A 22 -11.38 14.01 -5.03
CA GLY A 22 -12.21 13.84 -6.22
C GLY A 22 -11.39 13.58 -7.47
N ASP A 23 -10.25 14.25 -7.63
CA ASP A 23 -9.38 14.08 -8.79
C ASP A 23 -8.72 12.70 -8.82
N ALA A 24 -8.25 12.21 -7.66
CA ALA A 24 -7.76 10.85 -7.51
C ALA A 24 -8.87 9.81 -7.78
N LEU A 25 -10.11 10.07 -7.40
CA LEU A 25 -11.24 9.20 -7.74
C LEU A 25 -11.47 9.15 -9.25
N GLN A 26 -11.43 10.29 -9.95
CA GLN A 26 -11.54 10.30 -11.41
C GLN A 26 -10.41 9.50 -12.07
N ALA A 27 -9.17 9.67 -11.60
CA ALA A 27 -8.03 8.89 -12.07
C ALA A 27 -8.24 7.38 -11.84
N ALA A 28 -8.70 6.98 -10.66
CA ALA A 28 -8.97 5.59 -10.33
C ALA A 28 -10.07 4.98 -11.21
N LEU A 29 -11.13 5.73 -11.49
CA LEU A 29 -12.20 5.28 -12.39
C LEU A 29 -11.70 5.15 -13.84
N ALA A 30 -10.88 6.08 -14.32
CA ALA A 30 -10.26 5.99 -15.65
C ALA A 30 -9.34 4.76 -15.77
N ILE A 31 -8.52 4.50 -14.77
CA ILE A 31 -7.66 3.30 -14.70
C ILE A 31 -8.50 2.02 -14.70
N ARG A 32 -9.59 1.98 -13.93
CA ARG A 32 -10.50 0.84 -13.89
C ARG A 32 -11.11 0.58 -15.27
N ASN A 33 -11.65 1.63 -15.90
CA ASN A 33 -12.28 1.51 -17.23
C ASN A 33 -11.28 1.04 -18.29
N LEU A 34 -10.03 1.50 -18.22
CA LEU A 34 -8.95 1.03 -19.09
C LEU A 34 -8.70 -0.46 -18.88
N ALA A 35 -8.57 -0.90 -17.62
CA ALA A 35 -8.30 -2.30 -17.28
C ALA A 35 -9.44 -3.23 -17.71
N GLU A 36 -10.70 -2.83 -17.49
CA GLU A 36 -11.90 -3.61 -17.87
C GLU A 36 -12.06 -3.77 -19.39
N GLY A 37 -11.44 -2.90 -20.19
CA GLY A 37 -11.45 -2.97 -21.66
C GLY A 37 -10.39 -3.88 -22.27
N LEU A 38 -9.47 -4.44 -21.47
CA LEU A 38 -8.36 -5.25 -21.97
C LEU A 38 -8.79 -6.69 -22.30
N THR A 39 -8.10 -7.28 -23.26
CA THR A 39 -8.33 -8.64 -23.76
C THR A 39 -7.14 -9.55 -23.46
N ALA A 40 -7.25 -10.84 -23.78
CA ALA A 40 -6.18 -11.81 -23.52
C ALA A 40 -4.89 -11.55 -24.34
N ASP A 41 -5.00 -10.77 -25.42
CA ASP A 41 -3.88 -10.39 -26.28
C ASP A 41 -3.17 -9.12 -25.79
N ASP A 42 -3.69 -8.48 -24.74
CA ASP A 42 -3.14 -7.25 -24.19
C ASP A 42 -2.24 -7.50 -22.97
N LEU A 43 -1.35 -6.53 -22.72
CA LEU A 43 -0.49 -6.47 -21.54
C LEU A 43 -0.77 -5.19 -20.75
N LEU A 44 -1.18 -5.33 -19.50
CA LEU A 44 -1.27 -4.22 -18.56
C LEU A 44 0.06 -4.06 -17.80
N LEU A 45 0.80 -3.00 -18.12
CA LEU A 45 1.98 -2.59 -17.37
C LEU A 45 1.58 -1.64 -16.23
N VAL A 46 1.81 -2.05 -14.98
CA VAL A 46 1.45 -1.28 -13.77
C VAL A 46 2.70 -0.80 -13.06
N LEU A 47 2.96 0.50 -13.12
CA LEU A 47 4.09 1.13 -12.44
C LEU A 47 3.64 1.66 -11.07
N ILE A 48 4.18 1.11 -10.00
CA ILE A 48 3.76 1.44 -8.63
C ILE A 48 4.93 2.07 -7.86
N SER A 49 4.63 3.17 -7.17
CA SER A 49 5.52 3.82 -6.20
C SER A 49 4.75 4.18 -4.93
N GLY A 50 5.44 4.81 -3.98
CA GLY A 50 4.84 5.39 -2.78
C GLY A 50 3.66 6.33 -3.08
N GLY A 51 2.69 6.40 -2.15
CA GLY A 51 1.49 7.25 -2.27
C GLY A 51 0.29 6.61 -2.99
N GLY A 52 0.45 5.44 -3.62
CA GLY A 52 -0.62 4.80 -4.40
C GLY A 52 -1.93 4.53 -3.64
N SER A 53 -1.85 4.34 -2.32
CA SER A 53 -3.03 4.13 -1.47
C SER A 53 -4.01 5.31 -1.48
N ALA A 54 -3.49 6.54 -1.59
CA ALA A 54 -4.27 7.78 -1.67
C ALA A 54 -4.65 8.13 -3.11
N LEU A 55 -3.76 7.87 -4.07
CA LEU A 55 -3.93 8.17 -5.50
C LEU A 55 -4.88 7.22 -6.24
N LEU A 56 -5.15 6.03 -5.70
CA LEU A 56 -6.05 5.04 -6.30
C LEU A 56 -7.32 4.75 -5.47
N PRO A 57 -8.14 5.75 -5.11
CA PRO A 57 -9.36 5.54 -4.37
C PRO A 57 -10.49 5.10 -5.30
N ALA A 58 -10.88 3.83 -5.24
CA ALA A 58 -12.05 3.32 -5.95
C ALA A 58 -12.99 2.66 -4.94
N PRO A 59 -13.91 3.39 -4.28
CA PRO A 59 -14.88 2.79 -3.36
C PRO A 59 -15.86 1.87 -4.12
N ILE A 60 -16.36 0.83 -3.46
CA ILE A 60 -17.34 -0.09 -4.06
C ILE A 60 -18.73 0.57 -4.00
N PRO A 61 -19.43 0.79 -5.13
CA PRO A 61 -20.79 1.33 -5.09
C PRO A 61 -21.74 0.45 -4.25
N PRO A 62 -22.62 1.04 -3.43
CA PRO A 62 -22.98 2.46 -3.38
C PRO A 62 -22.17 3.32 -2.39
N ILE A 63 -21.00 2.86 -1.92
CA ILE A 63 -20.17 3.64 -0.99
C ILE A 63 -19.59 4.86 -1.71
N THR A 64 -19.71 6.03 -1.10
CA THR A 64 -19.08 7.26 -1.62
C THR A 64 -17.64 7.43 -1.13
N LEU A 65 -16.89 8.31 -1.79
CA LEU A 65 -15.53 8.64 -1.36
C LEU A 65 -15.54 9.25 0.06
N GLU A 66 -16.49 10.13 0.32
CA GLU A 66 -16.67 10.82 1.60
C GLU A 66 -16.98 9.81 2.71
N GLU A 67 -17.89 8.86 2.48
CA GLU A 67 -18.19 7.80 3.44
C GLU A 67 -16.94 6.97 3.78
N LYS A 68 -16.14 6.62 2.77
CA LYS A 68 -14.88 5.88 2.95
C LYS A 68 -13.86 6.69 3.74
N GLN A 69 -13.73 7.99 3.48
CA GLN A 69 -12.84 8.88 4.23
C GLN A 69 -13.29 9.03 5.68
N ILE A 70 -14.59 9.27 5.93
CA ILE A 70 -15.17 9.42 7.27
C ILE A 70 -14.92 8.16 8.08
N LEU A 71 -15.19 6.98 7.53
CA LEU A 71 -14.93 5.71 8.20
C LEU A 71 -13.46 5.53 8.56
N THR A 72 -12.55 5.83 7.63
CA THR A 72 -11.11 5.74 7.86
C THR A 72 -10.65 6.69 8.98
N LYS A 73 -11.15 7.93 8.97
CA LYS A 73 -10.86 8.93 10.02
C LYS A 73 -11.41 8.49 11.38
N MET A 74 -12.62 7.95 11.45
CA MET A 74 -13.21 7.45 12.69
C MET A 74 -12.41 6.29 13.29
N LEU A 75 -11.95 5.35 12.46
CA LEU A 75 -11.10 4.24 12.90
C LEU A 75 -9.76 4.75 13.42
N ALA A 76 -9.09 5.64 12.66
CA ALA A 76 -7.82 6.22 13.07
C ALA A 76 -7.94 6.99 14.39
N ALA A 77 -8.99 7.80 14.56
CA ALA A 77 -9.25 8.54 15.80
C ALA A 77 -9.50 7.64 17.02
N ARG A 78 -9.94 6.39 16.80
CA ARG A 78 -10.14 5.38 17.85
C ARG A 78 -8.91 4.48 18.05
N GLY A 79 -7.77 4.80 17.43
CA GLY A 79 -6.52 4.06 17.60
C GLY A 79 -6.48 2.74 16.82
N ALA A 80 -7.18 2.65 15.70
CA ALA A 80 -7.01 1.51 14.77
C ALA A 80 -5.57 1.42 14.27
N THR A 81 -5.04 0.20 14.26
CA THR A 81 -3.71 -0.07 13.70
C THR A 81 -3.72 0.15 12.19
N ILE A 82 -2.53 0.39 11.60
CA ILE A 82 -2.42 0.56 10.14
C ILE A 82 -2.87 -0.70 9.39
N GLN A 83 -2.63 -1.88 9.95
CA GLN A 83 -3.09 -3.16 9.41
C GLN A 83 -4.62 -3.22 9.37
N GLU A 84 -5.29 -2.90 10.48
CA GLU A 84 -6.77 -2.89 10.55
C GLU A 84 -7.37 -1.85 9.59
N LEU A 85 -6.77 -0.66 9.49
CA LEU A 85 -7.17 0.36 8.52
C LEU A 85 -7.03 -0.16 7.08
N ASN A 86 -5.92 -0.83 6.76
CA ASN A 86 -5.69 -1.38 5.43
C ASN A 86 -6.67 -2.50 5.10
N THR A 87 -6.99 -3.39 6.04
CA THR A 87 -8.02 -4.42 5.87
C THR A 87 -9.37 -3.81 5.47
N ILE A 88 -9.83 -2.80 6.21
CA ILE A 88 -11.10 -2.10 5.89
C ILE A 88 -10.98 -1.36 4.55
N ARG A 89 -9.89 -0.64 4.30
CA ARG A 89 -9.72 0.15 3.07
C ARG A 89 -9.71 -0.72 1.82
N LYS A 90 -9.11 -1.92 1.88
CA LYS A 90 -9.06 -2.90 0.80
C LYS A 90 -10.43 -3.54 0.59
N ALA A 91 -11.10 -4.01 1.64
CA ALA A 91 -12.44 -4.61 1.56
C ALA A 91 -13.51 -3.67 0.97
N LEU A 92 -13.36 -2.36 1.18
CA LEU A 92 -14.24 -1.33 0.62
C LEU A 92 -13.71 -0.71 -0.68
N SER A 93 -12.81 -1.39 -1.41
CA SER A 93 -12.26 -0.88 -2.67
C SER A 93 -12.44 -1.84 -3.84
N GLN A 94 -12.72 -1.29 -5.02
CA GLN A 94 -12.77 -2.05 -6.27
C GLN A 94 -11.40 -2.37 -6.85
N LEU A 95 -10.39 -1.53 -6.59
CA LEU A 95 -9.05 -1.65 -7.23
C LEU A 95 -7.95 -2.17 -6.30
N LYS A 96 -8.15 -2.14 -4.98
CA LYS A 96 -7.17 -2.60 -3.99
C LYS A 96 -7.32 -4.10 -3.74
N GLY A 97 -6.32 -4.75 -3.14
CA GLY A 97 -6.37 -6.19 -2.82
C GLY A 97 -6.60 -7.08 -4.03
N GLY A 98 -5.89 -6.81 -5.13
CA GLY A 98 -5.99 -7.56 -6.38
C GLY A 98 -7.15 -7.13 -7.28
N GLY A 99 -7.89 -6.09 -6.90
CA GLY A 99 -9.02 -5.57 -7.66
C GLY A 99 -8.64 -5.09 -9.06
N LEU A 100 -7.50 -4.41 -9.22
CA LEU A 100 -7.00 -3.99 -10.53
C LEU A 100 -6.60 -5.19 -11.39
N ALA A 101 -5.92 -6.18 -10.81
CA ALA A 101 -5.59 -7.41 -11.51
C ALA A 101 -6.83 -8.18 -11.98
N ARG A 102 -7.91 -8.17 -11.17
CA ARG A 102 -9.18 -8.80 -11.53
C ARG A 102 -9.89 -8.04 -12.65
N ALA A 103 -9.89 -6.71 -12.60
CA ALA A 103 -10.46 -5.88 -13.66
C ALA A 103 -9.76 -6.08 -15.01
N ALA A 104 -8.44 -6.34 -14.98
CA ALA A 104 -7.65 -6.59 -16.17
C ALA A 104 -7.79 -8.01 -16.76
N TYR A 105 -8.37 -8.96 -16.02
CA TYR A 105 -8.51 -10.34 -16.52
C TYR A 105 -9.44 -10.34 -17.76
N PRO A 106 -9.04 -10.96 -18.89
CA PRO A 106 -8.00 -11.99 -19.02
C PRO A 106 -6.59 -11.53 -19.46
N ALA A 107 -6.33 -10.23 -19.58
CA ALA A 107 -5.03 -9.69 -20.00
C ALA A 107 -3.91 -10.07 -19.04
N GLN A 108 -2.66 -10.15 -19.53
CA GLN A 108 -1.51 -10.31 -18.65
C GLN A 108 -1.22 -9.02 -17.89
N VAL A 109 -0.79 -9.13 -16.64
CA VAL A 109 -0.45 -7.96 -15.80
C VAL A 109 1.00 -8.08 -15.34
N VAL A 110 1.81 -7.06 -15.63
CA VAL A 110 3.17 -6.93 -15.10
C VAL A 110 3.24 -5.68 -14.24
N SER A 111 3.53 -5.85 -12.95
CA SER A 111 3.71 -4.74 -12.04
C SER A 111 5.18 -4.54 -11.71
N LEU A 112 5.66 -3.31 -11.91
CA LEU A 112 7.01 -2.88 -11.54
C LEU A 112 6.91 -1.92 -10.36
N ILE A 113 7.55 -2.29 -9.25
CA ILE A 113 7.26 -1.70 -7.95
C ILE A 113 8.51 -1.05 -7.35
N LEU A 114 8.38 0.21 -6.95
CA LEU A 114 9.30 0.91 -6.06
C LEU A 114 8.74 0.87 -4.63
N SER A 115 9.39 0.09 -3.77
CA SER A 115 8.98 -0.10 -2.39
C SER A 115 9.52 1.00 -1.48
N ASP A 116 8.61 1.67 -0.79
CA ASP A 116 8.88 2.61 0.31
C ASP A 116 8.56 1.98 1.69
N ILE A 117 8.25 0.68 1.74
CA ILE A 117 7.88 -0.03 2.97
C ILE A 117 9.01 -0.98 3.37
N VAL A 118 9.37 -0.96 4.66
CA VAL A 118 10.35 -1.87 5.24
C VAL A 118 9.93 -3.34 5.02
N GLY A 119 10.84 -4.15 4.47
CA GLY A 119 10.61 -5.56 4.18
C GLY A 119 9.95 -5.85 2.84
N ASP A 120 9.66 -4.82 2.04
CA ASP A 120 9.08 -4.92 0.69
C ASP A 120 7.80 -5.79 0.54
N PRO A 121 6.83 -5.72 1.47
CA PRO A 121 5.59 -6.49 1.39
C PRO A 121 4.68 -5.99 0.26
N VAL A 122 4.70 -6.70 -0.87
CA VAL A 122 4.01 -6.32 -2.12
C VAL A 122 2.50 -6.11 -1.95
N ASP A 123 1.87 -6.89 -1.07
CA ASP A 123 0.44 -6.80 -0.76
C ASP A 123 0.07 -5.51 0.00
N MET A 124 1.03 -4.88 0.68
CA MET A 124 0.84 -3.62 1.41
C MET A 124 1.22 -2.40 0.59
N ILE A 125 2.18 -2.52 -0.33
CA ILE A 125 2.59 -1.41 -1.21
C ILE A 125 1.38 -0.99 -2.07
N ALA A 126 1.02 0.29 -2.00
CA ALA A 126 -0.19 0.84 -2.62
C ALA A 126 -1.50 0.09 -2.30
N SER A 127 -1.54 -0.67 -1.19
CA SER A 127 -2.63 -1.59 -0.84
C SER A 127 -2.82 -2.78 -1.81
N GLY A 128 -1.75 -3.19 -2.50
CA GLY A 128 -1.68 -4.41 -3.32
C GLY A 128 -2.73 -4.48 -4.43
N PRO A 129 -2.83 -3.50 -5.35
CA PRO A 129 -3.85 -3.51 -6.40
C PRO A 129 -3.74 -4.70 -7.37
N THR A 130 -2.54 -5.25 -7.49
CA THR A 130 -2.17 -6.38 -8.36
C THR A 130 -1.83 -7.65 -7.59
N VAL A 131 -2.06 -7.68 -6.28
CA VAL A 131 -1.77 -8.84 -5.43
C VAL A 131 -3.08 -9.36 -4.86
N ALA A 132 -3.38 -10.65 -5.10
CA ALA A 132 -4.52 -11.30 -4.47
C ALA A 132 -4.44 -11.11 -2.96
N SER A 133 -5.54 -10.72 -2.34
CA SER A 133 -5.59 -10.55 -0.92
C SER A 133 -6.78 -11.31 -0.34
N ASP A 134 -6.49 -12.15 0.64
CA ASP A 134 -7.48 -12.84 1.43
C ASP A 134 -8.02 -11.84 2.46
N HIS A 135 -9.06 -11.11 2.08
CA HIS A 135 -9.81 -10.28 3.02
C HIS A 135 -11.11 -10.95 3.34
N ASN A 136 -11.22 -11.38 4.60
CA ASN A 136 -12.46 -11.91 5.11
C ASN A 136 -13.38 -10.75 5.53
N VAL A 137 -14.64 -10.81 5.12
CA VAL A 137 -15.67 -9.87 5.58
C VAL A 137 -15.80 -9.93 7.11
N GLN A 138 -15.57 -11.10 7.68
CA GLN A 138 -15.67 -11.39 9.10
C GLN A 138 -14.60 -10.60 9.87
N ASP A 139 -13.39 -10.45 9.32
CA ASP A 139 -12.34 -9.62 9.90
C ASP A 139 -12.75 -8.15 9.91
N CYS A 140 -13.34 -7.68 8.81
CA CYS A 140 -13.86 -6.31 8.72
C CYS A 140 -14.94 -6.07 9.78
N LEU A 141 -15.90 -6.99 9.93
CA LEU A 141 -16.95 -6.91 10.92
C LEU A 141 -16.40 -6.96 12.35
N HIS A 142 -15.38 -7.78 12.60
CA HIS A 142 -14.71 -7.87 13.90
C HIS A 142 -14.03 -6.54 14.26
N ILE A 143 -13.25 -5.97 13.34
CA ILE A 143 -12.59 -4.67 13.52
C ILE A 143 -13.63 -3.58 13.81
N LEU A 144 -14.69 -3.50 12.99
CA LEU A 144 -15.74 -2.51 13.18
C LEU A 144 -16.50 -2.70 14.51
N SER A 145 -16.59 -3.93 15.02
CA SER A 145 -17.16 -4.24 16.32
C SER A 145 -16.26 -3.80 17.47
N ARG A 146 -14.96 -4.12 17.38
CA ARG A 146 -13.92 -3.79 18.37
C ARG A 146 -13.89 -2.29 18.62
N TYR A 147 -14.01 -1.50 17.56
CA TYR A 147 -14.05 -0.04 17.67
C TYR A 147 -15.44 0.53 17.91
N GLY A 148 -16.50 -0.26 18.11
CA GLY A 148 -17.84 0.24 18.42
C GLY A 148 -18.49 1.04 17.29
N LEU A 149 -18.18 0.72 16.03
CA LEU A 149 -18.67 1.43 14.84
C LEU A 149 -19.84 0.73 14.15
N ARG A 150 -20.09 -0.57 14.41
CA ARG A 150 -21.16 -1.36 13.74
C ARG A 150 -22.54 -0.69 13.73
N GLY A 151 -22.91 -0.02 14.83
CA GLY A 151 -24.21 0.68 14.93
C GLY A 151 -24.31 1.93 14.05
N VAL A 152 -23.18 2.63 13.83
CA VAL A 152 -23.10 3.94 13.18
C VAL A 152 -22.72 3.82 11.69
N LEU A 153 -22.46 2.59 11.20
CA LEU A 153 -22.09 2.36 9.81
C LEU A 153 -23.16 2.88 8.83
N PRO A 154 -22.75 3.61 7.76
CA PRO A 154 -23.64 3.95 6.67
C PRO A 154 -24.28 2.71 6.05
N ARG A 155 -25.50 2.87 5.50
CA ARG A 155 -26.23 1.77 4.84
C ARG A 155 -25.44 1.19 3.67
N SER A 156 -24.74 2.04 2.91
CA SER A 156 -23.89 1.65 1.79
C SER A 156 -22.81 0.64 2.20
N VAL A 157 -22.09 0.93 3.29
CA VAL A 157 -21.03 0.06 3.83
C VAL A 157 -21.61 -1.27 4.32
N LYS A 158 -22.76 -1.25 5.00
CA LYS A 158 -23.44 -2.47 5.42
C LYS A 158 -23.81 -3.35 4.22
N THR A 159 -24.37 -2.75 3.17
CA THR A 159 -24.74 -3.47 1.93
C THR A 159 -23.53 -4.12 1.26
N VAL A 160 -22.40 -3.41 1.14
CA VAL A 160 -21.19 -3.96 0.51
C VAL A 160 -20.62 -5.12 1.32
N LEU A 161 -20.53 -4.98 2.64
CA LEU A 161 -20.01 -6.05 3.50
C LEU A 161 -20.91 -7.30 3.46
N SER A 162 -22.25 -7.13 3.43
CA SER A 162 -23.17 -8.27 3.32
C SER A 162 -23.09 -9.00 1.97
N ARG A 163 -22.79 -8.31 0.86
CA ARG A 163 -22.66 -8.93 -0.47
C ARG A 163 -21.39 -9.77 -0.60
N ALA A 164 -20.29 -9.32 -0.02
CA ALA A 164 -19.02 -10.01 -0.10
C ALA A 164 -19.03 -11.37 0.65
N ASP A 165 -19.90 -11.54 1.63
CA ASP A 165 -20.12 -12.82 2.34
C ASP A 165 -20.83 -13.88 1.46
N SER A 166 -21.40 -13.46 0.31
CA SER A 166 -22.25 -14.29 -0.55
C SER A 166 -21.60 -14.73 -1.86
N ASP A 167 -20.33 -14.40 -2.13
CA ASP A 167 -19.64 -14.82 -3.36
C ASP A 167 -18.84 -16.12 -3.13
N PRO A 168 -19.34 -17.30 -3.56
CA PRO A 168 -18.68 -18.59 -3.34
C PRO A 168 -17.45 -18.79 -4.24
N ARG A 169 -17.22 -17.89 -5.21
CA ARG A 169 -16.01 -17.88 -6.02
C ARG A 169 -15.01 -17.01 -5.29
N GLY A 170 -14.12 -17.64 -4.52
CA GLY A 170 -12.91 -16.98 -4.03
C GLY A 170 -12.19 -16.22 -5.16
N PRO A 171 -11.38 -15.21 -4.84
CA PRO A 171 -10.69 -14.39 -5.83
C PRO A 171 -10.10 -15.28 -6.94
N PRO A 172 -10.40 -15.04 -8.24
CA PRO A 172 -9.73 -15.78 -9.31
C PRO A 172 -8.23 -15.66 -9.09
N GLY A 173 -7.53 -16.79 -9.13
CA GLY A 173 -6.09 -16.81 -8.88
C GLY A 173 -5.39 -15.79 -9.79
N CYS A 174 -4.51 -14.97 -9.22
CA CYS A 174 -3.75 -13.97 -9.97
C CYS A 174 -2.61 -14.60 -10.81
N GLY A 175 -2.86 -15.75 -11.45
CA GLY A 175 -1.86 -16.48 -12.25
C GLY A 175 -1.43 -15.73 -13.51
N HIS A 176 -2.23 -14.76 -13.97
CA HIS A 176 -1.90 -13.84 -15.06
C HIS A 176 -1.08 -12.62 -14.61
N VAL A 177 -0.67 -12.56 -13.34
CA VAL A 177 0.00 -11.39 -12.76
C VAL A 177 1.44 -11.72 -12.35
N LEU A 178 2.38 -10.90 -12.81
CA LEU A 178 3.77 -10.88 -12.37
C LEU A 178 4.06 -9.58 -11.61
N ASN A 179 4.39 -9.67 -10.33
CA ASN A 179 4.81 -8.52 -9.53
C ASN A 179 6.33 -8.56 -9.31
N VAL A 180 7.04 -7.48 -9.66
CA VAL A 180 8.49 -7.36 -9.55
C VAL A 180 8.85 -6.08 -8.80
N VAL A 181 9.54 -6.22 -7.66
CA VAL A 181 10.14 -5.09 -6.96
C VAL A 181 11.43 -4.72 -7.68
N ILE A 182 11.44 -3.56 -8.33
CA ILE A 182 12.58 -3.06 -9.11
C ILE A 182 13.40 -2.00 -8.37
N GLY A 183 12.91 -1.52 -7.24
CA GLY A 183 13.64 -0.62 -6.35
C GLY A 183 13.17 -0.75 -4.91
N SER A 184 14.12 -0.89 -3.99
CA SER A 184 13.87 -0.90 -2.56
C SER A 184 15.14 -0.58 -1.78
N ASN A 185 15.02 -0.37 -0.46
CA ASN A 185 16.17 -0.16 0.42
C ASN A 185 17.14 -1.35 0.40
N SER A 186 16.63 -2.58 0.30
CA SER A 186 17.45 -3.79 0.22
C SER A 186 18.29 -3.80 -1.06
N LEU A 187 17.69 -3.45 -2.20
CA LEU A 187 18.41 -3.35 -3.48
C LEU A 187 19.46 -2.24 -3.45
N ALA A 188 19.11 -1.07 -2.90
CA ALA A 188 20.04 0.05 -2.76
C ALA A 188 21.24 -0.30 -1.86
N LEU A 189 21.00 -0.97 -0.72
CA LEU A 189 22.06 -1.41 0.19
C LEU A 189 22.96 -2.48 -0.45
N ALA A 190 22.39 -3.41 -1.21
CA ALA A 190 23.17 -4.43 -1.92
C ALA A 190 24.10 -3.81 -2.98
N GLU A 191 23.63 -2.79 -3.72
CA GLU A 191 24.47 -2.04 -4.67
C GLU A 191 25.54 -1.19 -3.95
N ALA A 192 25.18 -0.54 -2.84
CA ALA A 192 26.12 0.22 -2.03
C ALA A 192 27.24 -0.67 -1.47
N GLN A 193 26.89 -1.86 -0.97
CA GLN A 193 27.85 -2.86 -0.51
C GLN A 193 28.81 -3.25 -1.65
N ARG A 194 28.28 -3.69 -2.80
CA ARG A 194 29.10 -4.08 -3.96
C ARG A 194 30.05 -2.99 -4.40
N ARG A 195 29.59 -1.73 -4.41
CA ARG A 195 30.43 -0.60 -4.79
C ARG A 195 31.55 -0.35 -3.78
N ALA A 196 31.26 -0.44 -2.48
CA ALA A 196 32.27 -0.27 -1.44
C ALA A 196 33.31 -1.41 -1.43
N GLU A 197 32.89 -2.65 -1.67
CA GLU A 197 33.81 -3.79 -1.86
C GLU A 197 34.73 -3.57 -3.07
N ALA A 198 34.18 -3.09 -4.19
CA ALA A 198 34.95 -2.78 -5.40
C ALA A 198 35.97 -1.64 -5.19
N LEU A 199 35.77 -0.78 -4.19
CA LEU A 199 36.70 0.27 -3.78
C LEU A 199 37.74 -0.22 -2.74
N GLY A 200 37.68 -1.50 -2.34
CA GLY A 200 38.60 -2.10 -1.39
C GLY A 200 38.20 -1.96 0.09
N TYR A 201 36.98 -1.51 0.38
CA TYR A 201 36.49 -1.46 1.75
C TYR A 201 35.96 -2.84 2.20
N ARG A 202 36.16 -3.16 3.49
CA ARG A 202 35.47 -4.27 4.14
C ARG A 202 34.08 -3.80 4.55
N THR A 203 33.05 -4.43 4.01
CA THR A 203 31.66 -4.02 4.19
C THR A 203 30.87 -5.05 4.98
N LEU A 204 29.86 -4.56 5.70
CA LEU A 204 28.87 -5.39 6.38
C LEU A 204 27.53 -4.64 6.38
N VAL A 205 26.49 -5.23 5.81
CA VAL A 205 25.13 -4.70 5.92
C VAL A 205 24.57 -5.13 7.28
N LEU A 206 24.41 -4.18 8.19
CA LEU A 206 23.96 -4.47 9.56
C LEU A 206 22.48 -4.84 9.62
N SER A 207 21.63 -4.14 8.86
CA SER A 207 20.20 -4.43 8.76
C SER A 207 19.58 -3.67 7.59
N THR A 208 18.56 -4.26 6.97
CA THR A 208 17.69 -3.64 5.95
C THR A 208 16.32 -3.23 6.52
N VAL A 209 16.08 -3.52 7.81
CA VAL A 209 14.77 -3.40 8.46
C VAL A 209 14.82 -2.58 9.74
N VAL A 210 15.75 -1.62 9.81
CA VAL A 210 15.91 -0.75 10.98
C VAL A 210 14.63 0.03 11.22
N GLN A 211 14.05 -0.13 12.42
CA GLN A 211 12.88 0.59 12.91
C GLN A 211 13.13 1.00 14.36
N GLY A 212 12.64 2.16 14.75
CA GLY A 212 12.80 2.65 16.11
C GLY A 212 12.44 4.13 16.23
N TRP A 213 12.35 4.61 17.46
CA TRP A 213 12.26 6.04 17.72
C TRP A 213 13.58 6.71 17.36
N CYS A 214 13.53 7.77 16.57
CA CYS A 214 14.72 8.55 16.23
C CYS A 214 14.83 9.75 17.19
N PRO A 215 15.68 9.69 18.24
CA PRO A 215 16.06 10.90 18.96
C PRO A 215 16.79 11.88 18.03
N PRO A 216 16.83 13.18 18.35
CA PRO A 216 17.52 14.19 17.55
C PRO A 216 18.97 13.81 17.17
N PRO A 217 19.50 14.36 16.05
CA PRO A 217 20.42 13.71 15.11
C PRO A 217 21.82 13.29 15.60
N LEU A 218 22.19 13.48 16.87
CA LEU A 218 23.58 13.29 17.32
C LEU A 218 23.91 11.90 17.88
N HIS A 219 22.95 10.99 18.05
CA HIS A 219 23.21 9.76 18.85
C HIS A 219 23.27 8.43 18.08
N TRP A 220 23.00 8.39 16.77
CA TRP A 220 22.85 7.10 16.07
C TRP A 220 24.16 6.45 15.63
N ILE A 221 25.10 7.21 15.08
CA ILE A 221 26.38 6.65 14.58
C ILE A 221 27.28 6.24 15.76
N ASP A 222 27.20 6.96 16.87
CA ASP A 222 28.00 6.70 18.07
C ASP A 222 27.55 5.46 18.85
N TRP A 223 26.29 5.02 18.73
CA TRP A 223 25.78 3.88 19.52
C TRP A 223 26.49 2.56 19.17
N HIS A 224 26.83 2.36 17.89
CA HIS A 224 27.60 1.19 17.46
C HIS A 224 29.12 1.34 17.62
N GLN A 225 29.67 2.57 17.71
CA GLN A 225 31.08 2.78 18.05
C GLN A 225 31.34 2.66 19.57
N CYS A 226 30.37 2.99 20.42
CA CYS A 226 30.55 3.04 21.88
C CYS A 226 30.41 1.71 22.62
N HIS A 227 29.84 0.66 22.01
CA HIS A 227 29.73 -0.65 22.68
C HIS A 227 31.06 -1.43 22.80
N GLY A 228 32.18 -0.82 22.42
CA GLY A 228 33.52 -1.26 22.80
C GLY A 228 34.04 -0.73 24.15
N CYS A 229 33.31 0.15 24.85
CA CYS A 229 33.81 0.75 26.10
C CYS A 229 32.75 0.73 27.21
N SER A 230 32.94 -0.18 28.15
CA SER A 230 32.20 -0.26 29.42
C SER A 230 32.26 1.07 30.18
N ARG A 231 31.12 1.69 30.47
CA ARG A 231 30.94 2.55 31.66
C ARG A 231 29.46 2.67 32.03
N ALA A 232 29.19 2.44 33.31
CA ALA A 232 27.89 2.42 33.95
C ALA A 232 27.18 3.79 33.86
N ALA A 233 25.87 3.76 33.64
CA ALA A 233 25.00 4.93 33.82
C ALA A 233 24.77 5.20 35.32
N PRO A 234 24.80 6.45 35.82
CA PRO A 234 24.28 6.78 37.13
C PRO A 234 22.75 6.97 37.07
N PRO A 235 22.04 6.81 38.21
CA PRO A 235 20.58 6.79 38.24
C PRO A 235 19.99 8.20 38.09
N ALA A 236 18.81 8.25 37.50
CA ALA A 236 18.00 9.44 37.31
C ALA A 236 17.63 10.09 38.66
N LEU A 237 17.74 11.42 38.72
CA LEU A 237 17.14 12.25 39.76
C LEU A 237 15.97 13.04 39.14
N LEU A 238 14.78 12.75 39.71
CA LEU A 238 13.51 13.49 39.79
C LEU A 238 13.10 14.41 38.64
#